data_AF-A0A527H7W9-F1
#
_entry.id   AF-A0A527H7W9-F1
#
_cell.length_a   1.000
_cell.length_b   1.000
_cell.length_c   1.000
_cell.angle_alpha   90.00
_cell.angle_beta   90.00
_cell.angle_gamma   90.00
#
_symmetry.space_group_name_H-M   'P 1'
#
loop_
_entity.id
_entity.type
_entity.pdbx_description
1 polymer ?
#
loop_
_entity_poly.entity_id
_entity_poly.type
_entity_poly.pdbx_seq_one_letter_code
_entity_poly.pdbx_strand_id
1 'polypeptide(L)'
;AHGRKAVAAKAEEMLAGIAQILVRELGVRRLVVAGGETAGSVVKALGIDRIAMGAYEGPGLSRATAHLPGLPSEPLALMLKSGKLGGPDIFADVLQDMTRATTVAPAIDIWPPAKPVMRPTTGKAS
;
A
#
# COMPACT_ATOMS: atom_id res chain seq x y z
N ALA A 1 -6.46 -25.64 -19.34
CA ALA A 1 -6.53 -24.87 -18.07
C ALA A 1 -5.23 -24.14 -17.68
N HIS A 2 -4.06 -24.49 -18.24
CA HIS A 2 -2.76 -23.89 -17.88
C HIS A 2 -2.50 -22.46 -18.40
N GLY A 3 -3.19 -22.02 -19.46
CA GLY A 3 -2.96 -20.70 -20.08
C GLY A 3 -3.24 -19.50 -19.16
N ARG A 4 -4.34 -19.52 -18.37
CA ARG A 4 -4.69 -18.38 -17.50
C ARG A 4 -3.64 -18.08 -16.42
N LYS A 5 -3.08 -19.12 -15.81
CA LYS A 5 -2.03 -18.98 -14.79
C LYS A 5 -0.73 -18.44 -15.39
N ALA A 6 -0.36 -18.93 -16.57
CA ALA A 6 0.83 -18.45 -17.27
C ALA A 6 0.71 -16.97 -17.68
N VAL A 7 -0.46 -16.55 -18.17
CA VAL A 7 -0.73 -15.15 -18.53
C VAL A 7 -0.71 -14.24 -17.29
N ALA A 8 -1.32 -14.66 -16.18
CA ALA A 8 -1.30 -13.90 -14.93
C ALA A 8 0.14 -13.71 -14.41
N ALA A 9 0.92 -14.80 -14.35
CA ALA A 9 2.32 -14.73 -13.93
C ALA A 9 3.15 -13.80 -14.83
N LYS A 10 2.91 -13.81 -16.15
CA LYS A 10 3.61 -12.91 -17.08
C LYS A 10 3.22 -11.45 -16.84
N ALA A 11 1.95 -11.17 -16.57
CA ALA A 11 1.49 -9.83 -16.23
C ALA A 11 2.13 -9.33 -14.92
N GLU A 12 2.20 -10.18 -13.90
CA GLU A 12 2.87 -9.86 -12.63
C GLU A 12 4.36 -9.57 -12.81
N GLU A 13 5.07 -10.37 -13.63
CA GLU A 13 6.48 -10.15 -13.97
C GLU A 13 6.68 -8.80 -14.68
N MET A 14 5.85 -8.49 -15.67
CA MET A 14 5.92 -7.21 -16.38
C MET A 14 5.68 -6.01 -15.45
N LEU A 15 4.65 -6.09 -14.59
CA LEU A 15 4.35 -5.03 -13.63
C LEU A 15 5.47 -4.85 -12.60
N ALA A 16 6.09 -5.95 -12.15
CA ALA A 16 7.25 -5.90 -11.27
C ALA A 16 8.47 -5.24 -11.93
N GLY A 17 8.71 -5.51 -13.22
CA GLY A 17 9.76 -4.83 -14.00
C GLY A 17 9.49 -3.33 -14.16
N ILE A 18 8.24 -2.95 -14.46
CA ILE A 18 7.85 -1.53 -14.52
C ILE A 18 8.10 -0.84 -13.17
N ALA A 19 7.74 -1.48 -12.06
CA ALA A 19 7.97 -0.93 -10.73
C ALA A 19 9.46 -0.72 -10.44
N GLN A 20 10.34 -1.66 -10.84
CA GLN A 20 11.78 -1.48 -10.69
C GLN A 20 12.29 -0.24 -11.44
N ILE A 21 11.91 -0.07 -12.71
CA ILE A 21 12.33 1.08 -13.54
C ILE A 21 11.84 2.39 -12.91
N LEU A 22 10.54 2.47 -12.58
CA LEU A 22 9.95 3.66 -11.96
C LEU A 22 10.70 4.07 -10.68
N VAL A 23 11.01 3.09 -9.83
CA VAL A 23 11.57 3.33 -8.50
C VAL A 23 13.08 3.60 -8.56
N ARG A 24 13.83 2.81 -9.33
CA ARG A 24 15.30 2.82 -9.33
C ARG A 24 15.89 3.78 -10.36
N GLU A 25 15.25 3.94 -11.51
CA GLU A 25 15.77 4.75 -12.61
C GLU A 25 15.08 6.11 -12.71
N LEU A 26 13.75 6.15 -12.48
CA LEU A 26 12.95 7.37 -12.61
C LEU A 26 12.66 8.09 -11.28
N GLY A 27 13.17 7.56 -10.16
CA GLY A 27 13.11 8.23 -8.86
C GLY A 27 11.73 8.23 -8.17
N VAL A 28 10.76 7.42 -8.61
CA VAL A 28 9.42 7.37 -7.99
C VAL A 28 9.48 6.92 -6.53
N ARG A 29 9.05 7.78 -5.59
CA ARG A 29 9.06 7.51 -4.13
C ARG A 29 7.72 7.16 -3.50
N ARG A 30 6.63 7.16 -4.28
CA ARG A 30 5.28 6.79 -3.83
C ARG A 30 4.70 5.77 -4.80
N LEU A 31 4.35 4.59 -4.30
CA LEU A 31 3.89 3.50 -5.14
C LEU A 31 2.64 2.84 -4.53
N VAL A 32 1.58 2.75 -5.32
CA VAL A 32 0.37 2.00 -4.97
C VAL A 32 0.32 0.76 -5.86
N VAL A 33 0.18 -0.42 -5.26
CA VAL A 33 0.07 -1.69 -5.99
C VAL A 33 -1.21 -2.39 -5.60
N ALA A 34 -2.04 -2.71 -6.60
CA ALA A 34 -3.29 -3.43 -6.42
C ALA A 34 -3.17 -4.89 -6.90
N GLY A 35 -3.76 -5.81 -6.15
CA GLY A 35 -3.67 -7.26 -6.34
C GLY A 35 -2.66 -7.87 -5.37
N GLY A 36 -3.03 -8.97 -4.72
CA GLY A 36 -2.17 -9.65 -3.75
C GLY A 36 -0.93 -10.26 -4.42
N GLU A 37 -1.13 -11.00 -5.51
CA GLU A 37 -0.03 -11.61 -6.27
C GLU A 37 0.88 -10.55 -6.90
N THR A 38 0.30 -9.51 -7.52
CA THR A 38 1.05 -8.39 -8.10
C THR A 38 1.87 -7.64 -7.04
N ALA A 39 1.28 -7.35 -5.88
CA ALA A 39 2.00 -6.73 -4.76
C ALA A 39 3.19 -7.57 -4.31
N GLY A 40 3.02 -8.89 -4.17
CA GLY A 40 4.11 -9.81 -3.83
C GLY A 40 5.25 -9.78 -4.85
N SER A 41 4.91 -9.82 -6.14
CA SER A 41 5.90 -9.76 -7.23
C SER A 41 6.66 -8.43 -7.25
N VAL A 42 5.99 -7.30 -7.03
CA VAL A 42 6.64 -5.98 -6.94
C VAL A 42 7.56 -5.88 -5.72
N VAL A 43 7.10 -6.27 -4.52
CA VAL A 43 7.91 -6.25 -3.28
C VAL A 43 9.18 -7.08 -3.46
N LYS A 44 9.04 -8.28 -4.02
CA LYS A 44 10.17 -9.18 -4.30
C LYS A 44 11.14 -8.57 -5.31
N ALA A 45 10.65 -8.04 -6.43
CA ALA A 45 11.50 -7.43 -7.45
C ALA A 45 12.23 -6.18 -6.95
N LEU A 46 11.61 -5.39 -6.09
CA LEU A 46 12.26 -4.24 -5.48
C LEU A 46 13.32 -4.63 -4.42
N GLY A 47 13.36 -5.89 -4.00
CA GLY A 47 14.27 -6.37 -2.96
C GLY A 47 13.88 -5.90 -1.56
N ILE A 48 12.59 -5.62 -1.34
CA ILE A 48 12.06 -5.21 -0.04
C ILE A 48 11.98 -6.45 0.87
N ASP A 49 12.75 -6.46 1.95
CA ASP A 49 12.76 -7.50 2.97
C ASP A 49 11.95 -7.11 4.22
N ARG A 50 11.79 -5.80 4.47
CA ARG A 50 11.10 -5.23 5.63
C ARG A 50 10.20 -4.08 5.21
N ILE A 51 9.01 -4.08 5.80
CA ILE A 51 8.01 -3.03 5.61
C ILE A 51 7.68 -2.45 6.99
N ALA A 52 7.83 -1.13 7.13
CA ALA A 52 7.35 -0.39 8.29
C ALA A 52 5.91 0.06 8.03
N MET A 53 4.96 -0.60 8.68
CA MET A 53 3.53 -0.30 8.57
C MET A 53 3.18 1.01 9.29
N GLY A 54 2.38 1.85 8.64
CA GLY A 54 1.77 3.03 9.25
C GLY A 54 0.52 2.69 10.07
N ALA A 55 -0.13 3.73 10.60
CA ALA A 55 -1.40 3.59 11.29
C ALA A 55 -2.50 3.00 10.39
N TYR A 56 -3.44 2.30 11.00
CA TYR A 56 -4.66 1.86 10.31
C TYR A 56 -5.63 3.04 10.21
N GLU A 57 -5.89 3.50 8.99
CA GLU A 57 -6.78 4.64 8.74
C GLU A 57 -8.13 4.22 8.14
N GLY A 58 -8.33 2.92 7.89
CA GLY A 58 -9.61 2.36 7.44
C GLY A 58 -9.44 1.18 6.47
N PRO A 59 -10.55 0.60 6.00
CA PRO A 59 -10.52 -0.54 5.07
C PRO A 59 -9.76 -0.22 3.78
N GLY A 60 -8.64 -0.92 3.58
CA GLY A 60 -7.79 -0.70 2.41
C GLY A 60 -6.91 0.54 2.50
N LEU A 61 -6.94 1.31 3.57
CA LEU A 61 -6.08 2.47 3.80
C LEU A 61 -5.00 2.11 4.83
N SER A 62 -3.91 1.54 4.34
CA SER A 62 -2.72 1.31 5.15
C SER A 62 -1.49 1.70 4.35
N ARG A 63 -0.85 2.78 4.80
CA ARG A 63 0.45 3.22 4.30
C ARG A 63 1.54 2.37 4.90
N ALA A 64 2.62 2.25 4.16
CA ALA A 64 3.84 1.60 4.60
C ALA A 64 5.04 2.34 4.03
N THR A 65 6.19 2.15 4.67
CA THR A 65 7.49 2.59 4.14
C THR A 65 8.44 1.42 4.06
N ALA A 66 9.34 1.43 3.09
CA ALA A 66 10.40 0.44 2.95
C ALA A 66 11.70 1.10 2.49
N HIS A 67 12.81 0.71 3.10
CA HIS A 67 14.12 1.04 2.57
C HIS A 67 14.47 0.08 1.44
N LEU A 68 15.12 0.58 0.40
CA LEU A 68 15.48 -0.20 -0.77
C LEU A 68 16.99 -0.47 -0.79
N PRO A 69 17.41 -1.73 -1.03
CA PRO A 69 18.82 -2.04 -1.19
C PRO A 69 19.45 -1.22 -2.32
N GLY A 70 20.62 -0.63 -2.03
CA GLY A 70 21.40 0.16 -2.98
C GLY A 70 20.89 1.59 -3.22
N LEU A 71 19.92 2.09 -2.44
CA LEU A 71 19.42 3.47 -2.53
C LEU A 71 19.66 4.21 -1.20
N PRO A 72 20.42 5.33 -1.20
CA PRO A 72 21.09 5.83 0.01
C PRO A 72 20.28 6.73 0.96
N SER A 73 19.05 7.17 0.69
CA SER A 73 18.44 8.16 1.61
C SER A 73 16.92 8.16 1.76
N GLU A 74 16.13 7.94 0.70
CA GLU A 74 14.68 8.12 0.80
C GLU A 74 13.92 6.78 0.83
N PRO A 75 13.11 6.52 1.88
CA PRO A 75 12.25 5.35 1.89
C PRO A 75 11.23 5.42 0.75
N LEU A 76 10.88 4.27 0.20
CA LEU A 76 9.71 4.15 -0.66
C LEU A 76 8.46 4.20 0.21
N ALA A 77 7.55 5.13 -0.04
CA ALA A 77 6.19 5.05 0.47
C ALA A 77 5.38 4.09 -0.40
N LEU A 78 4.73 3.11 0.22
CA LEU A 78 3.98 2.07 -0.46
C LEU A 78 2.60 1.83 0.16
N MET A 79 1.69 1.37 -0.69
CA MET A 79 0.40 0.82 -0.28
C MET A 79 0.15 -0.46 -1.08
N LEU A 80 -0.04 -1.56 -0.37
CA LEU A 80 -0.30 -2.88 -0.95
C LEU A 80 -1.77 -3.22 -0.77
N LYS A 81 -2.50 -3.30 -1.87
CA LYS A 81 -3.96 -3.34 -1.87
C LYS A 81 -4.49 -4.67 -2.40
N SER A 82 -5.15 -5.49 -1.58
CA SER A 82 -5.56 -6.87 -1.91
C SER A 82 -6.67 -7.06 -2.97
N GLY A 83 -7.06 -6.02 -3.72
CA GLY A 83 -8.21 -6.06 -4.64
C GLY A 83 -9.57 -5.95 -3.92
N LYS A 84 -10.56 -5.29 -4.55
CA LYS A 84 -11.97 -5.12 -4.12
C LYS A 84 -12.35 -4.18 -2.96
N LEU A 85 -11.43 -3.70 -2.12
CA LEU A 85 -11.75 -2.67 -1.09
C LEU A 85 -11.51 -1.22 -1.57
N GLY A 86 -12.21 -0.23 -1.00
CA GLY A 86 -12.00 1.19 -1.28
C GLY A 86 -12.96 1.79 -2.31
N GLY A 87 -13.08 3.13 -2.30
CA GLY A 87 -13.88 3.89 -3.27
C GLY A 87 -13.19 4.01 -4.64
N PRO A 88 -13.87 4.59 -5.64
CA PRO A 88 -13.32 4.76 -7.00
C PRO A 88 -12.02 5.57 -7.03
N ASP A 89 -11.83 6.49 -6.08
CA ASP A 89 -10.70 7.42 -6.03
C ASP A 89 -9.54 6.96 -5.15
N ILE A 90 -9.60 5.73 -4.62
CA ILE A 90 -8.67 5.21 -3.61
C ILE A 90 -7.18 5.37 -3.99
N PHE A 91 -6.84 5.25 -5.27
CA PHE A 91 -5.46 5.43 -5.72
C PHE A 91 -5.00 6.89 -5.63
N ALA A 92 -5.85 7.84 -6.06
CA ALA A 92 -5.54 9.26 -5.98
C ALA A 92 -5.50 9.72 -4.52
N ASP A 93 -6.48 9.30 -3.72
CA ASP A 93 -6.57 9.64 -2.30
C ASP A 93 -5.33 9.18 -1.53
N VAL A 94 -4.89 7.95 -1.75
CA VAL A 94 -3.70 7.41 -1.06
C VAL A 94 -2.42 8.08 -1.54
N LEU A 95 -2.27 8.33 -2.85
CA LEU A 95 -1.11 9.05 -3.36
C LEU A 95 -1.02 10.47 -2.79
N GLN A 96 -2.16 11.14 -2.64
CA GLN A 96 -2.26 12.45 -2.01
C GLN A 96 -1.93 12.37 -0.51
N ASP A 97 -2.48 11.39 0.21
CA ASP A 97 -2.19 11.14 1.63
C ASP A 97 -0.69 10.80 1.88
N MET A 98 -0.01 10.15 0.94
CA MET A 98 1.44 9.90 1.05
C MET A 98 2.31 11.18 0.98
N THR A 99 1.74 12.35 0.71
CA THR A 99 2.48 13.63 0.72
C THR A 99 2.63 14.25 2.11
N ARG A 100 1.87 13.76 3.11
CA ARG A 100 1.87 14.26 4.48
C ARG A 100 2.52 13.27 5.44
N ALA A 101 3.20 13.78 6.46
CA ALA A 101 3.68 12.96 7.57
C ALA A 101 2.49 12.30 8.29
N THR A 102 2.67 11.06 8.76
CA THR A 102 1.72 10.48 9.72
C THR A 102 1.97 11.10 11.09
N THR A 103 0.90 11.52 11.75
CA THR A 103 0.93 11.97 13.16
C THR A 103 0.43 10.89 14.11
N VAL A 104 -0.04 9.75 13.56
CA VAL A 104 -0.61 8.64 14.32
C VAL A 104 0.38 7.48 14.28
N ALA A 105 0.73 6.98 15.47
CA ALA A 105 1.60 5.82 15.62
C ALA A 105 0.91 4.55 15.07
N PRO A 106 1.66 3.58 14.54
CA PRO A 106 1.11 2.28 14.16
C PRO A 106 0.40 1.63 15.35
N ALA A 107 -0.73 0.97 15.10
CA ALA A 107 -1.56 0.35 16.13
C ALA A 107 -0.95 -0.94 16.71
N ILE A 108 0.38 -1.09 16.70
CA ILE A 108 1.07 -2.33 17.06
C ILE A 108 0.94 -2.65 18.55
N ASP A 109 0.93 -1.62 19.40
CA ASP A 109 0.82 -1.77 20.86
C ASP A 109 -0.63 -1.85 21.35
N ILE A 110 -1.62 -1.68 20.46
CA ILE A 110 -3.06 -1.67 20.78
C ILE A 110 -3.82 -2.79 20.08
N TRP A 111 -3.11 -3.89 19.75
CA TRP A 111 -3.70 -5.06 19.12
C TRP A 111 -4.27 -6.04 20.16
N PRO A 112 -5.50 -6.56 19.98
CA PRO A 112 -6.45 -6.29 18.88
C PRO A 112 -7.16 -4.93 19.03
N PRO A 113 -7.52 -4.26 17.92
CA PRO A 113 -8.19 -2.96 17.98
C PRO A 113 -9.48 -3.07 18.78
N ALA A 114 -9.62 -2.22 19.81
CA ALA A 114 -10.86 -2.10 20.55
C ALA A 114 -12.00 -1.76 19.58
N LYS A 115 -13.15 -2.42 19.71
CA LYS A 115 -14.33 -2.13 18.88
C LYS A 115 -14.61 -0.62 18.91
N PRO A 116 -14.75 0.07 17.77
CA PRO A 116 -15.12 1.46 17.77
C PRO A 116 -16.44 1.60 18.55
N VAL A 117 -16.42 2.36 19.65
CA VAL A 117 -17.66 2.72 20.34
C VAL A 117 -18.40 3.67 19.40
N MET A 118 -19.48 3.17 18.79
CA MET A 118 -20.33 3.96 17.91
C MET A 118 -20.91 5.11 18.73
N ARG A 119 -20.40 6.33 18.53
CA ARG A 119 -20.96 7.52 19.18
C ARG A 119 -22.37 7.73 18.61
N PRO A 120 -23.40 7.90 19.45
CA PRO A 120 -24.73 8.25 18.97
C PRO A 120 -24.62 9.50 18.09
N THR A 121 -25.14 9.44 16.87
CA THR A 121 -25.28 10.60 16.01
C THR A 121 -26.28 11.54 16.67
N THR A 122 -25.78 12.54 17.40
CA THR A 122 -26.60 13.64 17.86
C THR A 122 -26.91 14.55 16.68
N GLY A 123 -28.13 14.45 16.17
CA GLY A 123 -28.79 15.49 15.39
C GLY A 123 -29.71 14.90 14.33
N LYS A 124 -30.89 15.46 14.06
CA LYS A 124 -31.64 16.59 14.62
C LYS A 124 -33.07 16.31 14.18
N ALA A 125 -34.04 16.34 15.09
CA ALA A 125 -35.43 16.45 14.71
C ALA A 125 -35.66 17.91 14.28
N SER A 126 -36.02 18.11 13.02
CA SER A 126 -36.68 19.32 12.50
C SER A 126 -37.61 18.88 11.39
#